data_AF-A0A645D432-F1
#
_entry.id   AF-A0A645D432-F1
#
_cell.length_a   1.000
_cell.length_b   1.000
_cell.length_c   1.000
_cell.angle_alpha   90.00
_cell.angle_beta   90.00
_cell.angle_gamma   90.00
#
_symmetry.space_group_name_H-M   'P 1'
#
loop_
_entity.id
_entity.type
_entity.pdbx_description
1 polymer ?
#
loop_
_entity_poly.entity_id
_entity_poly.type
_entity_poly.pdbx_seq_one_letter_code
_entity_poly.pdbx_strand_id
1 'polypeptide(L)'
;MQRPNVLLLDEPTNDLDIQTLQILEDYLDDFAGIVITVSHDRYFLDRVCTGLFILKDRFINYQNGGYSENINSSTSVNKKNKSNTEPIKKVSIKLSFQEKKEMTELELMLPEIENQLKTIDQQLSQTLTFPAMNELLIKRNSLALLLEQKTERLMQLMEKDELANQR
;
A
#
# COMPACT_ATOMS: atom_id res chain seq x y z
N MET A 1 -30.70 13.89 15.67
CA MET A 1 -29.52 13.19 15.13
C MET A 1 -29.63 13.26 13.61
N GLN A 2 -28.97 14.23 12.96
CA GLN A 2 -28.92 14.27 11.50
C GLN A 2 -28.11 13.06 11.05
N ARG A 3 -28.75 12.09 10.40
CA ARG A 3 -28.02 10.99 9.74
C ARG A 3 -27.35 11.61 8.52
N PRO A 4 -26.01 11.65 8.45
CA PRO A 4 -25.35 12.16 7.26
C PRO A 4 -25.67 11.24 6.09
N ASN A 5 -26.02 11.81 4.95
CA ASN A 5 -26.29 11.04 3.72
C ASN A 5 -24.98 10.69 2.97
N VAL A 6 -23.89 11.40 3.30
CA VAL A 6 -22.57 11.26 2.69
C VAL A 6 -21.53 11.29 3.79
N LEU A 7 -20.61 10.32 3.78
CA LEU A 7 -19.47 10.20 4.67
C LEU A 7 -18.20 10.37 3.83
N LEU A 8 -17.31 11.28 4.24
CA LEU A 8 -15.98 11.45 3.66
C LEU A 8 -14.93 11.05 4.69
N LEU A 9 -14.02 10.16 4.31
CA LEU A 9 -12.93 9.65 5.15
C LEU A 9 -11.60 9.85 4.42
N ASP A 10 -10.61 10.38 5.12
CA ASP A 10 -9.26 10.56 4.61
C ASP A 10 -8.30 9.81 5.53
N GLU A 11 -7.63 8.79 5.00
CA GLU A 11 -6.79 7.83 5.72
C GLU A 11 -7.41 7.31 7.04
N PRO A 12 -8.61 6.71 7.00
CA PRO A 12 -9.28 6.24 8.22
C PRO A 12 -8.57 5.05 8.89
N THR A 13 -7.64 4.39 8.22
CA THR A 13 -6.87 3.25 8.72
C THR A 13 -5.65 3.67 9.55
N ASN A 14 -5.29 4.96 9.53
CA ASN A 14 -4.14 5.44 10.28
C ASN A 14 -4.39 5.37 11.79
N ASP A 15 -3.40 4.90 12.55
CA ASP A 15 -3.45 4.75 14.02
C ASP A 15 -4.57 3.82 14.56
N LEU A 16 -5.22 3.01 13.72
CA LEU A 16 -6.22 2.02 14.16
C LEU A 16 -5.64 0.61 14.28
N ASP A 17 -5.90 -0.03 15.42
CA ASP A 17 -5.65 -1.46 15.60
C ASP A 17 -6.57 -2.31 14.69
N ILE A 18 -6.11 -3.50 14.30
CA ILE A 18 -6.83 -4.44 13.41
C ILE A 18 -8.28 -4.69 13.88
N GLN A 19 -8.52 -4.79 15.19
CA GLN A 19 -9.86 -4.99 15.75
C GLN A 19 -10.78 -3.79 15.52
N THR A 20 -10.23 -2.58 15.65
CA THR A 20 -10.98 -1.34 15.45
C THR A 20 -11.26 -1.09 13.97
N LEU A 21 -10.31 -1.48 13.10
CA LEU A 21 -10.47 -1.45 11.65
C LEU A 21 -11.62 -2.37 11.21
N GLN A 22 -11.70 -3.59 11.75
CA GLN A 22 -12.81 -4.51 11.45
C GLN A 22 -14.18 -3.95 11.87
N ILE A 23 -14.26 -3.27 13.02
CA ILE A 23 -15.50 -2.60 13.47
C ILE A 23 -15.88 -1.45 12.53
N LEU A 24 -14.88 -0.70 12.04
CA LEU A 24 -15.09 0.37 11.07
C LEU A 24 -15.61 -0.20 9.73
N GLU A 25 -15.03 -1.29 9.24
CA GLU A 25 -15.47 -1.98 8.03
C GLU A 25 -16.92 -2.45 8.16
N ASP A 26 -17.27 -3.15 9.24
CA ASP A 26 -18.64 -3.63 9.48
C ASP A 26 -19.64 -2.46 9.58
N TYR A 27 -19.23 -1.33 10.16
CA TYR A 27 -20.06 -0.12 10.22
C TYR A 27 -20.26 0.53 8.84
N LEU A 28 -19.24 0.52 7.99
CA LEU A 28 -19.31 1.08 6.63
C LEU A 28 -20.15 0.21 5.70
N ASP A 29 -20.13 -1.12 5.87
CA ASP A 29 -20.99 -2.06 5.15
C ASP A 29 -22.49 -1.82 5.44
N ASP A 30 -22.84 -1.52 6.69
CA ASP A 30 -24.23 -1.25 7.12
C ASP A 30 -24.67 0.21 6.88
N PHE A 31 -23.78 1.08 6.42
CA PHE A 31 -24.06 2.50 6.25
C PHE A 31 -24.94 2.74 5.01
N ALA A 32 -26.20 3.12 5.23
CA ALA A 32 -27.18 3.37 4.16
C ALA A 32 -26.96 4.66 3.33
N GLY A 33 -25.78 5.28 3.41
CA GLY A 33 -25.42 6.52 2.70
C GLY A 33 -24.26 6.33 1.73
N ILE A 34 -23.81 7.41 1.11
CA ILE A 34 -22.64 7.39 0.21
C ILE A 34 -21.37 7.49 1.06
N VAL A 35 -20.42 6.59 0.86
CA VAL A 35 -19.09 6.68 1.47
C VAL A 35 -18.07 7.04 0.39
N ILE A 36 -17.26 8.05 0.66
CA ILE A 36 -16.09 8.41 -0.14
C ILE A 36 -14.89 8.31 0.79
N THR A 37 -14.00 7.38 0.51
CA THR A 37 -12.80 7.19 1.33
C THR A 37 -11.54 7.30 0.48
N VAL A 38 -10.50 7.87 1.08
CA VAL A 38 -9.13 7.82 0.60
C VAL A 38 -8.35 7.00 1.61
N SER A 39 -7.64 5.97 1.15
CA SER A 39 -6.78 5.17 2.01
C SER A 39 -5.63 4.60 1.20
N HIS A 40 -4.49 4.42 1.84
CA HIS A 40 -3.39 3.64 1.30
C HIS A 40 -3.54 2.12 1.54
N ASP A 41 -4.51 1.69 2.35
CA ASP A 41 -4.76 0.28 2.66
C ASP A 41 -5.67 -0.37 1.60
N ARG A 42 -5.11 -1.33 0.88
CA ARG A 42 -5.79 -2.04 -0.21
C ARG A 42 -6.85 -3.01 0.31
N TYR A 43 -6.65 -3.65 1.46
CA TYR A 43 -7.62 -4.60 2.01
C TYR A 43 -8.87 -3.86 2.45
N PHE A 44 -8.69 -2.71 3.09
CA PHE A 44 -9.78 -1.81 3.44
C PHE A 44 -10.52 -1.30 2.19
N LEU A 45 -9.78 -0.82 1.18
CA LEU A 45 -10.39 -0.33 -0.06
C LEU A 45 -11.15 -1.43 -0.82
N ASP A 46 -10.62 -2.65 -0.91
CA ASP A 46 -11.26 -3.74 -1.65
C ASP A 46 -12.51 -4.27 -0.94
N ARG A 47 -12.52 -4.24 0.41
CA ARG A 47 -13.68 -4.65 1.20
C ARG A 47 -14.80 -3.61 1.19
N VAL A 48 -14.46 -2.33 1.35
CA VAL A 48 -15.45 -1.25 1.55
C VAL A 48 -15.86 -0.58 0.23
N CYS A 49 -14.97 -0.48 -0.76
CA CYS A 49 -15.24 0.29 -1.98
C CYS A 49 -15.82 -0.58 -3.09
N THR A 50 -16.99 -0.18 -3.61
CA THR A 50 -17.60 -0.81 -4.79
C THR A 50 -17.10 -0.24 -6.12
N GLY A 51 -16.36 0.86 -6.09
CA GLY A 51 -15.82 1.53 -7.27
C GLY A 51 -14.68 2.48 -6.92
N LEU A 52 -13.81 2.75 -7.89
CA LEU A 52 -12.57 3.49 -7.70
C LEU A 52 -12.47 4.70 -8.61
N PHE A 53 -11.98 5.79 -8.04
CA PHE A 53 -11.54 6.96 -8.77
C PHE A 53 -10.03 6.91 -8.95
N ILE A 54 -9.58 6.72 -10.19
CA ILE A 54 -8.17 6.65 -10.53
C ILE A 54 -7.74 7.99 -11.13
N LEU A 55 -6.81 8.67 -10.47
CA LEU A 55 -6.18 9.88 -10.98
C LEU A 55 -4.97 9.50 -11.86
N LYS A 56 -5.04 9.78 -13.17
CA LYS A 56 -3.92 9.63 -14.11
C LYS A 56 -3.80 10.87 -14.99
N ASP A 57 -2.58 11.38 -15.15
CA ASP A 57 -2.28 12.51 -16.05
C ASP A 57 -3.18 13.75 -15.85
N ARG A 58 -3.56 14.06 -14.60
CA ARG A 58 -4.50 15.13 -14.19
C ARG A 58 -5.97 14.90 -14.58
N PHE A 59 -6.32 13.71 -15.05
CA PHE A 59 -7.69 13.29 -15.32
C PHE A 59 -8.16 12.25 -14.29
N ILE A 60 -9.39 12.38 -13.83
CA ILE A 60 -10.04 11.43 -12.92
C ILE A 60 -10.89 10.48 -13.78
N ASN A 61 -10.59 9.19 -13.70
CA ASN A 61 -11.39 8.14 -14.33
C ASN A 61 -12.10 7.33 -13.27
N TYR A 62 -13.42 7.19 -13.39
CA TYR A 62 -14.20 6.29 -12.55
C TYR A 62 -14.23 4.90 -13.18
N GLN A 63 -13.87 3.89 -12.40
CA GLN A 63 -13.98 2.48 -12.77
C GLN A 63 -14.84 1.74 -11.76
N ASN A 64 -15.78 0.95 -12.26
CA ASN A 64 -16.69 0.14 -11.45
C ASN A 64 -16.03 -1.22 -11.19
N GLY A 65 -16.01 -1.66 -9.93
CA GLY A 65 -15.26 -2.85 -9.50
C GLY A 65 -14.24 -2.53 -8.40
N GLY A 66 -13.95 -3.52 -7.55
CA GLY A 66 -12.99 -3.41 -6.44
C GLY A 66 -11.56 -3.12 -6.92
N TYR A 67 -10.67 -2.84 -5.97
CA TYR A 67 -9.27 -2.48 -6.25
C TYR A 67 -8.54 -3.59 -6.98
N SER A 68 -8.80 -4.83 -6.59
CA SER A 68 -8.21 -6.04 -7.18
C SER A 68 -8.56 -6.24 -8.67
N GLU A 69 -9.72 -5.74 -9.11
CA GLU A 69 -10.20 -5.92 -10.49
C GLU A 69 -9.55 -4.91 -11.47
N ASN A 70 -9.20 -3.72 -10.98
CA ASN A 70 -8.64 -2.63 -11.80
C ASN A 70 -7.10 -2.65 -11.97
N ILE A 71 -6.36 -3.29 -11.07
CA ILE A 71 -4.91 -3.48 -11.24
C ILE A 71 -4.62 -4.38 -12.46
N ASN A 72 -5.43 -5.43 -12.64
CA ASN A 72 -5.30 -6.40 -13.72
C ASN A 72 -5.65 -5.82 -15.11
N SER A 73 -6.53 -4.82 -15.18
CA SER A 73 -6.89 -4.17 -16.44
C SER A 73 -5.86 -3.11 -16.87
N SER A 74 -5.21 -2.44 -15.91
CA SER A 74 -4.21 -1.41 -16.17
C SER A 74 -2.88 -1.92 -16.76
N THR A 75 -2.55 -3.20 -16.58
CA THR A 75 -1.41 -3.87 -17.24
C THR A 75 -1.68 -4.25 -18.70
N SER A 76 -2.94 -4.19 -19.16
CA SER A 76 -3.36 -4.72 -20.46
C SER A 76 -3.54 -3.67 -21.58
N VAL A 77 -3.39 -2.38 -21.30
CA VAL A 77 -3.75 -1.32 -22.28
C VAL A 77 -2.60 -0.91 -23.21
N ASN A 78 -1.35 -1.33 -22.96
CA ASN A 78 -0.19 -0.78 -23.70
C ASN A 78 0.38 -1.64 -24.84
N LYS A 79 -0.38 -2.59 -25.42
CA LYS A 79 0.08 -3.35 -26.60
C LYS A 79 -1.04 -3.59 -27.62
N LYS A 80 -1.28 -2.61 -28.49
CA LYS A 80 -1.81 -2.85 -29.84
C LYS A 80 -0.81 -2.30 -30.86
N ASN A 81 0.03 -3.20 -31.38
CA ASN A 81 0.36 -3.32 -32.82
C ASN A 81 1.52 -4.31 -33.03
N LYS A 82 1.20 -5.59 -33.27
CA LYS A 82 1.44 -6.31 -34.54
C LYS A 82 1.26 -7.81 -34.34
N SER A 83 0.59 -8.39 -35.32
CA SER A 83 0.33 -9.80 -35.56
C SER A 83 1.59 -10.68 -35.54
N ASN A 84 1.56 -11.78 -34.79
CA ASN A 84 1.80 -13.12 -35.33
C ASN A 84 1.31 -14.19 -34.34
N THR A 85 0.65 -15.19 -34.90
CA THR A 85 0.17 -16.41 -34.23
C THR A 85 1.34 -17.30 -33.83
N GLU A 86 1.62 -17.38 -32.53
CA GLU A 86 2.39 -18.46 -31.91
C GLU A 86 1.75 -18.81 -30.55
N PRO A 87 1.82 -20.08 -30.12
CA PRO A 87 1.07 -20.55 -28.97
C PRO A 87 1.50 -19.78 -27.71
N ILE A 88 0.50 -19.27 -27.00
CA ILE A 88 0.65 -18.48 -25.77
C ILE A 88 1.46 -19.31 -24.77
N LYS A 89 2.76 -19.02 -24.65
CA LYS A 89 3.55 -19.46 -23.48
C LYS A 89 2.93 -18.79 -22.28
N LYS A 90 2.28 -19.59 -21.41
CA LYS A 90 1.84 -19.20 -20.08
C LYS A 90 3.04 -18.53 -19.37
N VAL A 91 3.01 -17.21 -19.26
CA VAL A 91 3.96 -16.48 -18.43
C VAL A 91 3.72 -16.95 -17.00
N SER A 92 4.73 -17.61 -16.41
CA SER A 92 4.68 -18.07 -15.04
C SER A 92 4.68 -16.85 -14.13
N ILE A 93 3.57 -16.65 -13.41
CA ILE A 93 3.36 -15.58 -12.44
C ILE A 93 4.10 -15.88 -11.11
N LYS A 94 4.72 -17.06 -10.98
CA LYS A 94 5.49 -17.44 -9.79
C LYS A 94 6.64 -16.47 -9.54
N LEU A 95 6.80 -16.04 -8.28
CA LEU A 95 7.98 -15.31 -7.83
C LEU A 95 9.25 -16.06 -8.21
N SER A 96 10.20 -15.32 -8.78
CA SER A 96 11.56 -15.80 -9.03
C SER A 96 12.23 -16.14 -7.70
N PHE A 97 13.15 -17.11 -7.71
CA PHE A 97 13.98 -17.45 -6.54
C PHE A 97 14.68 -16.22 -5.94
N GLN A 98 15.08 -15.28 -6.79
CA GLN A 98 15.68 -14.01 -6.36
C GLN A 98 14.69 -13.10 -5.62
N GLU A 99 13.43 -13.08 -6.02
CA GLU A 99 12.40 -12.25 -5.39
C GLU A 99 11.92 -12.84 -4.06
N LYS A 100 11.85 -14.18 -3.94
CA LYS A 100 11.59 -14.83 -2.65
C LYS A 100 12.71 -14.57 -1.65
N LYS A 101 13.96 -14.57 -2.12
CA LYS A 101 15.11 -14.21 -1.30
C LYS A 101 15.06 -12.75 -0.87
N GLU A 102 14.75 -11.84 -1.81
CA GLU A 102 14.57 -10.41 -1.52
C GLU A 102 13.49 -10.19 -0.45
N MET A 103 12.37 -10.89 -0.52
CA MET A 103 11.28 -10.83 0.46
C MET A 103 11.76 -11.20 1.88
N THR A 104 12.43 -12.34 2.02
CA THR A 104 13.00 -12.77 3.32
C THR A 104 14.06 -11.81 3.84
N GLU A 105 14.82 -11.17 2.95
CA GLU A 105 15.84 -10.20 3.33
C GLU A 105 15.21 -8.89 3.84
N LEU A 106 14.16 -8.42 3.17
CA LEU A 106 13.39 -7.24 3.57
C LEU A 106 12.69 -7.46 4.92
N GLU A 107 12.07 -8.63 5.13
CA GLU A 107 11.46 -8.99 6.41
C GLU A 107 12.45 -8.95 7.59
N LEU A 108 13.73 -9.29 7.34
CA LEU A 108 14.78 -9.22 8.36
C LEU A 108 15.35 -7.80 8.52
N MET A 109 15.50 -7.04 7.44
CA MET A 109 16.08 -5.69 7.48
C MET A 109 15.13 -4.63 8.05
N LEU A 110 13.82 -4.72 7.82
CA LEU A 110 12.85 -3.72 8.27
C LEU A 110 12.88 -3.51 9.80
N PRO A 111 12.84 -4.58 10.63
CA PRO A 111 12.98 -4.44 12.08
C PRO A 111 14.32 -3.80 12.51
N GLU A 112 15.40 -4.05 11.77
CA GLU A 112 16.70 -3.44 12.07
C GLU A 112 16.69 -1.93 11.80
N ILE A 113 16.11 -1.50 10.68
CA ILE A 113 15.96 -0.07 10.33
C ILE A 113 15.06 0.64 11.35
N GLU A 114 13.97 0.02 11.77
CA GLU A 114 13.09 0.56 12.82
C GLU A 114 13.81 0.71 14.17
N ASN A 115 14.62 -0.29 14.55
CA ASN A 115 15.43 -0.21 15.77
C ASN A 115 16.50 0.88 15.69
N GLN A 116 17.09 1.10 14.52
CA GLN A 116 18.01 2.23 14.29
C GLN A 116 17.29 3.57 14.43
N LEU A 117 16.08 3.71 13.88
CA LEU A 117 15.24 4.91 14.07
C LEU A 117 14.93 5.15 15.55
N LYS A 118 14.51 4.11 16.29
CA LYS A 118 14.29 4.22 17.75
C LYS A 118 15.54 4.66 18.51
N THR A 119 16.70 4.16 18.11
CA THR A 119 17.99 4.55 18.72
C THR A 119 18.32 6.01 18.43
N ILE A 120 18.11 6.46 17.19
CA ILE A 120 18.30 7.87 16.80
C ILE A 120 17.32 8.78 17.55
N ASP A 121 16.07 8.36 17.74
CA ASP A 121 15.09 9.11 18.50
C ASP A 121 15.46 9.23 19.98
N GLN A 122 16.02 8.16 20.57
CA GLN A 122 16.62 8.23 21.90
C GLN A 122 17.81 9.19 21.94
N GLN A 123 18.70 9.16 20.95
CA GLN A 123 19.83 10.08 20.85
C GLN A 123 19.39 11.54 20.68
N LEU A 124 18.33 11.79 19.89
CA LEU A 124 17.72 13.10 19.73
C LEU A 124 17.20 13.64 21.08
N SER A 125 16.54 12.79 21.88
CA SER A 125 16.03 13.18 23.20
C SER A 125 17.14 13.57 24.21
N GLN A 126 18.35 13.04 24.04
CA GLN A 126 19.50 13.29 24.91
C GLN A 126 20.41 14.41 24.40
N THR A 127 20.26 14.80 23.13
CA THR A 127 21.13 15.79 22.49
C THR A 127 20.64 17.20 22.79
N LEU A 128 21.48 17.99 23.46
CA LEU A 128 21.18 19.38 23.81
C LEU A 128 21.79 20.41 22.82
N THR A 129 22.58 19.94 21.85
CA THR A 129 23.38 20.77 20.96
C THR A 129 22.78 20.79 19.55
N PHE A 130 22.45 21.99 19.05
CA PHE A 130 21.74 22.18 17.78
C PHE A 130 22.42 21.55 16.54
N PRO A 131 23.74 21.66 16.31
CA PRO A 131 24.40 21.03 15.16
C PRO A 131 24.26 19.50 15.14
N ALA A 132 24.48 18.85 16.28
CA ALA A 132 24.37 17.39 16.41
C ALA A 132 22.91 16.93 16.26
N MET A 133 21.95 17.71 16.78
CA MET A 133 20.52 17.44 16.62
C MET A 133 20.09 17.51 15.15
N ASN A 134 20.57 18.49 14.40
CA ASN A 134 20.25 18.62 12.98
C ASN A 134 20.81 17.45 12.15
N GLU A 135 22.04 17.00 12.43
CA GLU A 135 22.60 15.81 11.77
C GLU A 135 21.79 14.54 12.06
N LEU A 136 21.34 14.35 13.31
CA LEU A 136 20.51 13.22 13.69
C LEU A 136 19.12 13.27 13.02
N LEU A 137 18.53 14.46 12.88
CA LEU A 137 17.26 14.65 12.16
C LEU A 137 17.38 14.30 10.67
N ILE A 138 18.46 14.73 10.01
CA ILE A 138 18.73 14.38 8.60
C ILE A 138 18.87 12.87 8.46
N LYS A 139 19.64 12.22 9.34
CA LYS A 139 19.81 10.76 9.36
C LYS A 139 18.48 10.05 9.59
N ARG A 140 17.69 10.48 10.59
CA ARG A 140 16.34 9.96 10.86
C ARG A 140 15.46 10.03 9.62
N ASN A 141 15.35 11.20 9.00
CA ASN A 141 14.49 11.38 7.83
C ASN A 141 14.95 10.50 6.65
N SER A 142 16.26 10.36 6.43
CA SER A 142 16.78 9.48 5.38
C SER A 142 16.49 7.99 5.64
N LEU A 143 16.57 7.54 6.89
CA LEU A 143 16.25 6.17 7.28
C LEU A 143 14.74 5.90 7.25
N ALA A 144 13.92 6.89 7.62
CA ALA A 144 12.46 6.80 7.52
C ALA A 144 12.01 6.65 6.06
N LEU A 145 12.57 7.45 5.15
CA LEU A 145 12.30 7.31 3.70
C LEU A 145 12.77 5.95 3.17
N LEU A 146 13.92 5.45 3.63
CA LEU A 146 14.42 4.14 3.24
C LEU A 146 13.49 3.02 3.75
N LEU A 147 13.01 3.12 4.99
CA LEU A 147 12.04 2.20 5.57
C LEU A 147 10.78 2.14 4.70
N GLU A 148 10.20 3.30 4.40
CA GLU A 148 9.02 3.43 3.55
C GLU A 148 9.20 2.73 2.19
N GLN A 149 10.27 3.05 1.46
CA GLN A 149 10.58 2.42 0.16
C GLN A 149 10.73 0.89 0.26
N LYS A 150 11.33 0.39 1.34
CA LYS A 150 11.56 -1.04 1.55
C LYS A 150 10.27 -1.76 1.95
N THR A 151 9.41 -1.11 2.73
CA THR A 151 8.06 -1.63 3.04
C THR A 151 7.18 -1.71 1.80
N GLU A 152 7.17 -0.68 0.95
CA GLU A 152 6.46 -0.70 -0.32
C GLU A 152 6.94 -1.84 -1.23
N ARG A 153 8.26 -2.04 -1.30
CA ARG A 153 8.86 -3.11 -2.09
C ARG A 153 8.44 -4.49 -1.57
N LEU A 154 8.44 -4.69 -0.25
CA LEU A 154 8.01 -5.94 0.36
C LEU A 154 6.53 -6.23 0.04
N MET A 155 5.66 -5.22 0.16
CA MET A 155 4.24 -5.33 -0.16
C MET A 155 4.02 -5.77 -1.62
N GLN A 156 4.76 -5.20 -2.57
CA GLN A 156 4.69 -5.59 -3.99
C GLN A 156 5.08 -7.06 -4.21
N LEU A 157 6.10 -7.54 -3.49
CA LEU A 157 6.54 -8.93 -3.58
C LEU A 157 5.51 -9.89 -2.99
N MET A 158 4.90 -9.53 -1.86
CA MET A 158 3.82 -10.32 -1.23
C MET A 158 2.60 -10.44 -2.15
N GLU A 159 2.16 -9.32 -2.74
CA GLU A 159 1.06 -9.29 -3.71
C GLU A 159 1.33 -10.24 -4.90
N LYS A 160 2.58 -10.28 -5.36
CA LYS A 160 3.00 -11.19 -6.44
C LYS A 160 2.97 -12.66 -6.03
N ASP A 161 3.30 -13.01 -4.77
CA ASP A 161 3.17 -14.40 -4.28
C ASP A 161 1.71 -14.81 -4.19
N GLU A 162 0.85 -13.91 -3.68
CA GLU A 162 -0.57 -14.18 -3.49
C GLU A 162 -1.26 -14.47 -4.83
N LEU A 163 -1.02 -13.63 -5.84
CA LEU A 163 -1.50 -13.85 -7.21
C LEU A 163 -0.98 -15.14 -7.85
N ALA A 164 0.21 -15.60 -7.43
CA ALA A 164 0.77 -16.86 -7.90
C ALA A 164 0.15 -18.10 -7.23
N ASN A 165 -0.37 -17.95 -6.01
CA ASN A 165 -0.96 -19.03 -5.21
C ASN A 165 -2.48 -19.18 -5.40
N GLN A 166 -3.18 -18.18 -5.96
CA GLN A 166 -4.62 -18.23 -6.26
C GLN A 166 -4.98 -18.98 -7.57
N ARG A 167 -4.04 -19.67 -8.23
CA ARG A 167 -4.24 -20.46 -9.47
C ARG A 167 -3.91 -21.93 -9.30
#